data_AF-A0A3P6G9Z1-F1
#
_entry.id   AF-A0A3P6G9Z1-F1
#
_cell.length_a   1.000
_cell.length_b   1.000
_cell.length_c   1.000
_cell.angle_alpha   90.00
_cell.angle_beta   90.00
_cell.angle_gamma   90.00
#
_symmetry.space_group_name_H-M   'P 1'
#
loop_
_entity.id
_entity.type
_entity.pdbx_description
1 polymer ?
#
loop_
_entity_poly.entity_id
_entity_poly.type
_entity_poly.pdbx_seq_one_letter_code
_entity_poly.pdbx_strand_id
1 'polypeptide(L)'
;MVNFWSSVFALPKRFYEKVDSLCCAFLWKNRASSATGTRVSWADICKPKKEWGLGLRKLEEFERVFTLKRVWNLFSEPGSLWVAWLHLNVFYRRSYWSITDSQRLSPSVRSMIPIKDIVAEFLRCSKSANFWYDYWTDIGPLIEVFGYRGPRELLISLEAAVVKATENGEWTLPPARSDEAETLQIVLSTMTPPDQSKGVDTFLWRNGEGHYVPKFSIKETWHSIRDIAPTVQWDSMV
;
A
#
# COMPACT_ATOMS: atom_id res chain seq x y z
N MET A 1 -2.80 19.79 -11.49
CA MET A 1 -2.87 19.04 -12.76
C MET A 1 -2.04 17.75 -12.71
N VAL A 2 -0.73 17.82 -12.40
CA VAL A 2 0.15 16.62 -12.34
C VAL A 2 -0.38 15.54 -11.39
N ASN A 3 -0.80 15.91 -10.17
CA ASN A 3 -1.32 14.95 -9.18
C ASN A 3 -2.51 14.11 -9.68
N PHE A 4 -3.40 14.69 -10.50
CA PHE A 4 -4.55 13.97 -11.02
C PHE A 4 -4.08 12.88 -11.99
N TRP A 5 -3.27 13.25 -12.98
CA TRP A 5 -2.76 12.31 -13.97
C TRP A 5 -1.84 11.24 -13.36
N SER A 6 -0.99 11.62 -12.41
CA SER A 6 -0.14 10.67 -11.67
C SER A 6 -0.93 9.70 -10.81
N SER A 7 -2.13 10.07 -10.35
CA SER A 7 -3.00 9.14 -9.62
C SER A 7 -3.61 8.07 -10.52
N VAL A 8 -3.80 8.36 -11.80
CA VAL A 8 -4.42 7.44 -12.78
C VAL A 8 -3.37 6.63 -13.54
N PHE A 9 -2.28 7.27 -13.96
CA PHE A 9 -1.27 6.68 -14.83
C PHE A 9 0.09 6.52 -14.14
N ALA A 10 0.79 5.43 -14.46
CA ALA A 10 2.21 5.31 -14.19
C ALA A 10 2.99 6.13 -15.23
N LEU A 11 3.37 7.35 -14.86
CA LEU A 11 4.16 8.24 -15.73
C LEU A 11 5.65 7.89 -15.64
N PRO A 12 6.44 8.05 -16.73
CA PRO A 12 7.86 7.78 -16.71
C PRO A 12 8.61 8.65 -15.70
N LYS A 13 9.61 8.09 -15.01
CA LYS A 13 10.45 8.83 -14.05
C LYS A 13 11.02 10.15 -14.62
N ARG A 14 11.44 10.14 -15.88
CA ARG A 14 11.95 11.32 -16.60
C ARG A 14 10.95 12.49 -16.66
N PHE A 15 9.64 12.20 -16.67
CA PHE A 15 8.61 13.23 -16.63
C PHE A 15 8.67 13.97 -15.29
N TYR A 16 8.71 13.24 -14.18
CA TYR A 16 8.80 13.81 -12.85
C TYR A 16 10.07 14.62 -12.65
N GLU A 17 11.21 14.07 -13.06
CA GLU A 17 12.52 14.75 -13.02
C GLU A 17 12.49 16.07 -13.80
N LYS A 18 11.83 16.08 -14.97
CA LYS A 18 11.71 17.29 -15.79
C LYS A 18 10.85 18.33 -15.10
N VAL A 19 9.71 17.96 -14.52
CA VAL A 19 8.83 18.88 -13.80
C VAL A 19 9.52 19.43 -12.55
N ASP A 20 10.15 18.57 -11.75
CA ASP A 20 10.93 18.98 -10.57
C ASP A 20 12.07 19.95 -10.96
N SER A 21 12.74 19.71 -12.09
CA SER A 21 13.77 20.61 -12.62
C SER A 21 13.22 21.99 -12.99
N LEU A 22 12.03 22.06 -13.61
CA LEU A 22 11.36 23.32 -13.95
C LEU A 22 10.97 24.09 -12.68
N CYS A 23 10.43 23.41 -11.69
CA CYS A 23 10.09 24.00 -10.39
C CYS A 23 11.32 24.53 -9.66
N CYS A 24 12.43 23.78 -9.68
CA CYS A 24 13.70 24.19 -9.10
C CYS A 24 14.27 25.43 -9.82
N ALA A 25 14.29 25.43 -11.15
CA ALA A 25 14.77 26.57 -11.94
C ALA A 25 13.93 27.83 -11.68
N PHE A 26 12.61 27.67 -11.59
CA PHE A 26 11.70 28.77 -11.27
C PHE A 26 11.96 29.32 -9.87
N LEU A 27 12.08 28.46 -8.85
CA LEU A 27 12.31 28.89 -7.46
C LEU A 27 13.59 29.71 -7.31
N TRP A 28 14.68 29.25 -7.94
CA TRP A 28 16.01 29.86 -7.73
C TRP A 28 16.34 31.00 -8.68
N LYS A 29 15.74 31.04 -9.88
CA LYS A 29 16.11 31.99 -10.92
C LYS A 29 14.95 32.70 -11.58
N ASN A 30 13.71 32.42 -11.17
CA ASN A 30 12.49 32.94 -11.78
C ASN A 30 12.43 32.67 -13.31
N ARG A 31 12.99 31.54 -13.76
CA ARG A 31 13.06 31.12 -15.17
C ARG A 31 12.96 29.60 -15.29
N ALA A 32 12.40 29.10 -16.38
CA ALA A 32 12.18 27.67 -16.61
C ALA A 32 13.34 26.95 -17.36
N SER A 33 14.46 27.63 -17.63
CA SER A 33 15.48 27.13 -18.56
C SER A 33 16.61 26.32 -17.92
N SER A 34 17.10 26.68 -16.72
CA SER A 34 18.21 25.98 -16.07
C SER A 34 18.30 26.24 -14.56
N ALA A 35 18.41 25.16 -13.80
CA ALA A 35 18.71 25.16 -12.36
C ALA A 35 20.23 25.10 -12.05
N THR A 36 21.13 25.38 -13.00
CA THR A 36 22.59 25.31 -12.75
C THR A 36 23.03 26.37 -11.72
N GLY A 37 23.78 26.00 -10.68
CA GLY A 37 24.28 26.94 -9.67
C GLY A 37 23.35 27.14 -8.46
N THR A 38 22.40 26.24 -8.22
CA THR A 38 21.58 26.23 -7.00
C THR A 38 22.41 25.84 -5.78
N ARG A 39 22.25 26.59 -4.68
CA ARG A 39 23.01 26.38 -3.43
C ARG A 39 22.49 25.24 -2.58
N VAL A 40 21.21 24.89 -2.71
CA VAL A 40 20.55 23.82 -1.94
C VAL A 40 19.90 22.85 -2.92
N SER A 41 20.00 21.55 -2.62
CA SER A 41 19.43 20.51 -3.48
C SER A 41 17.90 20.56 -3.49
N TRP A 42 17.28 20.17 -4.60
CA TRP A 42 15.80 20.09 -4.68
C TRP A 42 15.22 19.09 -3.66
N ALA A 43 15.94 18.02 -3.36
CA ALA A 43 15.53 17.02 -2.36
C ALA A 43 15.45 17.62 -0.96
N ASP A 44 16.41 18.46 -0.56
CA ASP A 44 16.39 19.12 0.75
C ASP A 44 15.27 20.15 0.85
N ILE A 45 15.02 20.90 -0.22
CA ILE A 45 13.92 21.87 -0.28
C ILE A 45 12.55 21.18 -0.15
N CYS A 46 12.42 19.96 -0.67
CA CYS A 46 11.18 19.19 -0.61
C CYS A 46 10.91 18.54 0.77
N LYS A 47 11.85 18.61 1.72
CA LYS A 47 11.60 18.12 3.07
C LYS A 47 10.56 18.98 3.80
N PRO A 48 9.84 18.44 4.80
CA PRO A 48 8.99 19.23 5.67
C PRO A 48 9.74 20.43 6.28
N LYS A 49 9.02 21.51 6.61
CA LYS A 49 9.63 22.67 7.30
C LYS A 49 10.36 22.26 8.57
N LYS A 50 9.78 21.36 9.37
CA LYS A 50 10.42 20.83 10.59
C LYS A 50 11.78 20.18 10.33
N GLU A 51 12.09 19.81 9.09
CA GLU A 51 13.29 19.09 8.65
C GLU A 51 14.16 19.95 7.72
N TRP A 52 14.19 21.26 7.96
CA TRP A 52 14.98 22.24 7.20
C TRP A 52 14.56 22.49 5.74
N GLY A 53 13.47 21.89 5.27
CA GLY A 53 12.94 22.11 3.92
C GLY A 53 11.87 23.21 3.85
N LEU A 54 11.29 23.40 2.65
CA LEU A 54 10.17 24.32 2.40
C LEU A 54 8.80 23.62 2.44
N GLY A 55 8.76 22.30 2.57
CA GLY A 55 7.54 21.50 2.49
C GLY A 55 6.99 21.40 1.06
N LEU A 56 7.82 21.64 0.04
CA LEU A 56 7.48 21.33 -1.34
C LEU A 56 7.45 19.81 -1.54
N ARG A 57 6.72 19.32 -2.54
CA ARG A 57 6.57 17.88 -2.77
C ARG A 57 7.47 17.44 -3.90
N LYS A 58 8.41 16.54 -3.61
CA LYS A 58 9.20 15.87 -4.65
C LYS A 58 8.29 14.92 -5.42
N LEU A 59 8.11 15.15 -6.71
CA LEU A 59 7.08 14.42 -7.48
C LEU A 59 7.39 12.94 -7.62
N GLU A 60 8.68 12.58 -7.68
CA GLU A 60 9.13 11.19 -7.73
C GLU A 60 8.66 10.38 -6.51
N GLU A 61 8.72 10.93 -5.30
CA GLU A 61 8.26 10.23 -4.08
C GLU A 61 6.75 10.01 -4.09
N PHE A 62 6.02 10.97 -4.67
CA PHE A 62 4.57 10.87 -4.78
C PHE A 62 4.12 9.84 -5.81
N GLU A 63 4.94 9.50 -6.80
CA GLU A 63 4.65 8.41 -7.74
C GLU A 63 4.36 7.11 -6.99
N ARG A 64 5.21 6.75 -6.02
CA ARG A 64 5.05 5.54 -5.19
C ARG A 64 3.77 5.59 -4.36
N VAL A 65 3.44 6.75 -3.79
CA VAL A 65 2.18 6.97 -3.05
C VAL A 65 0.97 6.85 -3.96
N PHE A 66 1.04 7.34 -5.19
CA PHE A 66 -0.03 7.19 -6.17
C PHE A 66 -0.19 5.75 -6.64
N THR A 67 0.90 4.99 -6.76
CA THR A 67 0.85 3.55 -7.03
C THR A 67 0.16 2.81 -5.89
N LEU A 68 0.50 3.12 -4.63
CA LEU A 68 -0.20 2.58 -3.45
C LEU A 68 -1.69 2.95 -3.48
N LYS A 69 -2.04 4.19 -3.86
CA LYS A 69 -3.43 4.63 -4.00
C LYS A 69 -4.17 3.83 -5.07
N ARG A 70 -3.55 3.52 -6.21
CA ARG A 70 -4.15 2.68 -7.26
C ARG A 70 -4.46 1.28 -6.73
N VAL A 71 -3.53 0.69 -5.97
CA VAL A 71 -3.76 -0.61 -5.33
C VAL A 71 -4.88 -0.52 -4.29
N TRP A 72 -4.92 0.54 -3.48
CA TRP A 72 -6.05 0.77 -2.57
C TRP A 72 -7.39 0.84 -3.32
N ASN A 73 -7.47 1.57 -4.42
CA ASN A 73 -8.68 1.66 -5.23
C ASN A 73 -9.07 0.31 -5.84
N LEU A 74 -8.09 -0.52 -6.21
CA LEU A 74 -8.35 -1.88 -6.69
C LEU A 74 -9.16 -2.70 -5.68
N PHE A 75 -8.86 -2.55 -4.39
CA PHE A 75 -9.56 -3.28 -3.33
C PHE A 75 -10.85 -2.57 -2.87
N SER A 76 -10.78 -1.27 -2.61
CA SER A 76 -11.86 -0.50 -1.97
C SER A 76 -13.01 -0.10 -2.91
N GLU A 77 -12.80 -0.08 -4.23
CA GLU A 77 -13.80 0.38 -5.21
C GLU A 77 -14.20 -0.74 -6.21
N PRO A 78 -14.82 -1.85 -5.76
CA PRO A 78 -15.18 -2.97 -6.64
C PRO A 78 -16.19 -2.57 -7.74
N GLY A 79 -16.95 -1.50 -7.53
CA GLY A 79 -17.90 -0.96 -8.52
C GLY A 79 -17.25 -0.14 -9.65
N SER A 80 -15.95 0.11 -9.60
CA SER A 80 -15.25 0.85 -10.65
C SER A 80 -15.08 0.01 -11.92
N LEU A 81 -15.34 0.61 -13.08
CA LEU A 81 -15.11 -0.03 -14.39
C LEU A 81 -13.66 -0.50 -14.56
N TRP A 82 -12.70 0.25 -14.02
CA TRP A 82 -11.29 -0.12 -14.07
C TRP A 82 -11.01 -1.40 -13.27
N VAL A 83 -11.62 -1.52 -12.08
CA VAL A 83 -11.49 -2.72 -11.23
C VAL A 83 -12.17 -3.92 -11.88
N ALA A 84 -13.40 -3.76 -12.38
CA ALA A 84 -14.11 -4.81 -13.11
C ALA A 84 -13.31 -5.30 -14.33
N TRP A 85 -12.73 -4.38 -15.10
CA TRP A 85 -11.89 -4.72 -16.25
C TRP A 85 -10.64 -5.49 -15.84
N LEU A 86 -9.96 -5.07 -14.77
CA LEU A 86 -8.78 -5.78 -14.24
C LEU A 86 -9.13 -7.18 -13.78
N HIS A 87 -10.24 -7.36 -13.07
CA HIS A 87 -10.70 -8.68 -12.67
C HIS A 87 -10.96 -9.59 -13.87
N LEU A 88 -11.58 -9.09 -14.94
CA LEU A 88 -11.89 -9.90 -16.11
C LEU A 88 -10.65 -10.23 -16.96
N ASN A 89 -9.75 -9.26 -17.17
CA ASN A 89 -8.69 -9.36 -18.18
C ASN A 89 -7.28 -9.61 -17.61
N VAL A 90 -7.05 -9.29 -16.33
CA VAL A 90 -5.72 -9.36 -15.70
C VAL A 90 -5.69 -10.42 -14.59
N PHE A 91 -6.58 -10.31 -13.61
CA PHE A 91 -6.62 -11.20 -12.46
C PHE A 91 -7.32 -12.52 -12.80
N TYR A 92 -8.42 -12.50 -13.54
CA TYR A 92 -9.30 -13.64 -13.77
C TYR A 92 -9.63 -14.37 -12.47
N ARG A 93 -9.03 -15.54 -12.21
CA ARG A 93 -9.18 -16.33 -10.97
C ARG A 93 -8.02 -16.18 -9.98
N ARG A 94 -7.06 -15.31 -10.28
CA ARG A 94 -5.85 -15.08 -9.49
C ARG A 94 -6.04 -13.86 -8.59
N SER A 95 -5.38 -13.85 -7.44
CA SER A 95 -5.33 -12.67 -6.56
C SER A 95 -4.25 -11.70 -7.03
N TYR A 96 -4.35 -10.43 -6.60
CA TYR A 96 -3.30 -9.42 -6.80
C TYR A 96 -1.91 -9.94 -6.36
N TRP A 97 -1.86 -10.63 -5.22
CA TRP A 97 -0.64 -11.17 -4.62
C TRP A 97 0.03 -12.25 -5.46
N SER A 98 -0.75 -13.04 -6.20
CA SER A 98 -0.24 -14.13 -7.05
C SER A 98 0.23 -13.69 -8.44
N ILE A 99 -0.01 -12.45 -8.85
CA ILE A 99 0.40 -11.97 -10.19
C ILE A 99 1.91 -11.78 -10.28
N THR A 100 2.51 -12.25 -11.37
CA THR A 100 3.91 -11.98 -11.73
C THR A 100 4.00 -10.95 -12.86
N ASP A 101 5.15 -10.25 -12.94
CA ASP A 101 5.36 -9.26 -14.01
C ASP A 101 5.35 -9.93 -15.40
N SER A 102 4.75 -9.25 -16.37
CA SER A 102 4.65 -9.71 -17.75
C SER A 102 4.55 -8.52 -18.69
N GLN A 103 5.16 -8.64 -19.87
CA GLN A 103 5.10 -7.60 -20.91
C GLN A 103 3.69 -7.37 -21.47
N ARG A 104 2.74 -8.30 -21.20
CA ARG A 104 1.33 -8.15 -21.59
C ARG A 104 0.56 -7.19 -20.67
N LEU A 105 1.09 -6.92 -19.48
CA LEU A 105 0.44 -6.04 -18.51
C LEU A 105 0.72 -4.57 -18.86
N SER A 106 -0.27 -3.72 -18.63
CA SER A 106 -0.09 -2.28 -18.83
C SER A 106 0.93 -1.71 -17.84
N PRO A 107 1.68 -0.64 -18.18
CA PRO A 107 2.64 -0.01 -17.28
C PRO A 107 2.06 0.34 -15.91
N SER A 108 0.79 0.78 -15.87
CA SER A 108 0.08 1.05 -14.62
C SER A 108 -0.03 -0.21 -13.75
N VAL A 109 -0.42 -1.35 -14.31
CA VAL A 109 -0.51 -2.61 -13.55
C VAL A 109 0.86 -3.12 -13.14
N ARG A 110 1.84 -3.06 -14.05
CA ARG A 110 3.22 -3.48 -13.78
C ARG A 110 3.83 -2.68 -12.63
N SER A 111 3.56 -1.38 -12.54
CA SER A 111 4.02 -0.54 -11.43
C SER A 111 3.51 -0.99 -10.05
N MET A 112 2.36 -1.69 -9.99
CA MET A 112 1.78 -2.17 -8.73
C MET A 112 2.43 -3.45 -8.22
N ILE A 113 3.14 -4.22 -9.05
CA ILE A 113 3.68 -5.54 -8.67
C ILE A 113 4.88 -5.41 -7.71
N PRO A 114 5.87 -4.51 -7.95
CA PRO A 114 7.03 -4.39 -7.07
C PRO A 114 6.74 -3.84 -5.68
N ILE A 115 5.56 -3.23 -5.46
CA ILE A 115 5.21 -2.59 -4.18
C ILE A 115 4.37 -3.49 -3.27
N LYS A 116 4.22 -4.78 -3.60
CA LYS A 116 3.38 -5.73 -2.84
C LYS A 116 3.74 -5.74 -1.37
N ASP A 117 5.02 -5.85 -1.02
CA ASP A 117 5.46 -5.94 0.37
C ASP A 117 5.00 -4.73 1.19
N ILE A 118 5.04 -3.54 0.59
CA ILE A 118 4.55 -2.29 1.20
C ILE A 118 3.03 -2.31 1.31
N VAL A 119 2.32 -2.72 0.24
CA VAL A 119 0.86 -2.82 0.29
C VAL A 119 0.44 -3.77 1.42
N ALA A 120 1.19 -4.85 1.61
CA ALA A 120 0.92 -5.86 2.61
C ALA A 120 1.09 -5.30 4.04
N GLU A 121 2.07 -4.44 4.27
CA GLU A 121 2.20 -3.70 5.54
C GLU A 121 1.06 -2.68 5.78
N PHE A 122 0.55 -2.05 4.71
CA PHE A 122 -0.41 -0.94 4.81
C PHE A 122 -1.88 -1.33 4.70
N LEU A 123 -2.21 -2.39 3.97
CA LEU A 123 -3.57 -2.83 3.70
C LEU A 123 -3.99 -3.88 4.73
N ARG A 124 -5.18 -3.73 5.29
CA ARG A 124 -5.90 -4.76 6.04
C ARG A 124 -7.23 -5.02 5.38
N CYS A 125 -7.59 -6.28 5.25
CA CYS A 125 -8.89 -6.72 4.73
C CYS A 125 -9.47 -7.74 5.69
N SER A 126 -10.78 -7.67 5.92
CA SER A 126 -11.45 -8.52 6.92
C SER A 126 -12.01 -9.81 6.32
N LYS A 127 -12.77 -9.76 5.22
CA LYS A 127 -13.55 -10.92 4.75
C LYS A 127 -12.98 -11.59 3.52
N SER A 128 -12.71 -10.83 2.45
CA SER A 128 -12.21 -11.38 1.18
C SER A 128 -10.70 -11.54 1.14
N ALA A 129 -10.01 -11.14 2.21
CA ALA A 129 -8.59 -11.35 2.39
C ALA A 129 -8.27 -12.83 2.13
N ASN A 130 -7.19 -13.10 1.41
CA ASN A 130 -6.69 -14.46 1.31
C ASN A 130 -6.11 -14.89 2.67
N PHE A 131 -6.53 -16.07 3.15
CA PHE A 131 -6.15 -16.57 4.47
C PHE A 131 -4.63 -16.72 4.64
N TRP A 132 -3.91 -17.04 3.56
CA TRP A 132 -2.48 -17.38 3.61
C TRP A 132 -1.55 -16.23 3.24
N TYR A 133 -1.93 -15.43 2.25
CA TYR A 133 -1.04 -14.45 1.64
C TYR A 133 -1.27 -13.02 2.11
N ASP A 134 -2.46 -12.71 2.65
CA ASP A 134 -2.81 -11.35 3.01
C ASP A 134 -2.46 -11.07 4.47
N TYR A 135 -2.13 -9.82 4.76
CA TYR A 135 -1.93 -9.37 6.14
C TYR A 135 -3.30 -9.05 6.73
N TRP A 136 -4.03 -10.07 7.15
CA TRP A 136 -5.30 -9.90 7.86
C TRP A 136 -5.15 -10.13 9.37
N THR A 137 -3.97 -10.56 9.82
CA THR A 137 -3.56 -10.65 11.24
C THR A 137 -2.28 -9.87 11.48
N ASP A 138 -1.96 -9.60 12.75
CA ASP A 138 -0.69 -8.96 13.14
C ASP A 138 0.53 -9.89 13.02
N ILE A 139 0.30 -11.19 12.80
CA ILE A 139 1.35 -12.19 12.57
C ILE A 139 1.94 -12.03 11.15
N GLY A 140 1.21 -11.37 10.24
CA GLY A 140 1.58 -11.26 8.84
C GLY A 140 1.01 -12.41 7.98
N PRO A 141 1.57 -12.65 6.78
CA PRO A 141 1.13 -13.72 5.90
C PRO A 141 1.36 -15.07 6.55
N LEU A 142 0.28 -15.80 6.80
CA LEU A 142 0.37 -17.11 7.45
C LEU A 142 1.18 -18.11 6.63
N ILE A 143 1.33 -17.91 5.31
CA ILE A 143 2.18 -18.77 4.48
C ILE A 143 3.67 -18.65 4.85
N GLU A 144 4.11 -17.50 5.35
CA GLU A 144 5.50 -17.29 5.76
C GLU A 144 5.80 -17.97 7.10
N VAL A 145 4.78 -18.07 7.96
CA VAL A 145 4.87 -18.71 9.28
C VAL A 145 4.74 -20.23 9.17
N PHE A 146 3.71 -20.73 8.49
CA PHE A 146 3.42 -22.17 8.40
C PHE A 146 4.13 -22.87 7.23
N GLY A 147 4.64 -22.10 6.26
CA GLY A 147 5.23 -22.63 5.03
C GLY A 147 4.28 -23.53 4.24
N TYR A 148 4.86 -24.48 3.49
CA TYR A 148 4.10 -25.40 2.63
C TYR A 148 3.19 -26.39 3.39
N ARG A 149 3.34 -26.51 4.72
CA ARG A 149 2.56 -27.44 5.54
C ARG A 149 1.24 -26.84 5.99
N GLY A 150 1.18 -25.51 6.15
CA GLY A 150 0.01 -24.78 6.64
C GLY A 150 -1.32 -25.20 6.02
N PRO A 151 -1.46 -25.22 4.68
CA PRO A 151 -2.74 -25.56 4.04
C PRO A 151 -3.29 -26.93 4.43
N ARG A 152 -2.41 -27.91 4.63
CA ARG A 152 -2.78 -29.26 5.08
C ARG A 152 -3.07 -29.30 6.57
N GLU A 153 -2.31 -28.55 7.36
CA GLU A 153 -2.43 -28.52 8.81
C GLU A 153 -3.72 -27.84 9.28
N LEU A 154 -4.03 -26.67 8.72
CA LEU A 154 -5.22 -25.90 9.07
C LEU A 154 -6.45 -26.29 8.26
N LEU A 155 -6.32 -27.22 7.31
CA LEU A 155 -7.39 -27.66 6.40
C LEU A 155 -8.00 -26.52 5.57
N ILE A 156 -7.18 -25.51 5.23
CA ILE A 156 -7.59 -24.34 4.46
C ILE A 156 -6.81 -24.28 3.15
N SER A 157 -7.52 -24.25 2.02
CA SER A 157 -6.92 -24.11 0.69
C SER A 157 -6.08 -22.84 0.55
N LEU A 158 -5.01 -22.88 -0.26
CA LEU A 158 -4.16 -21.72 -0.58
C LEU A 158 -4.95 -20.55 -1.19
N GLU A 159 -6.07 -20.84 -1.85
CA GLU A 159 -6.93 -19.84 -2.49
C GLU A 159 -8.11 -19.42 -1.59
N ALA A 160 -8.19 -19.93 -0.36
CA ALA A 160 -9.31 -19.61 0.53
C ALA A 160 -9.25 -18.18 1.06
N ALA A 161 -10.43 -17.56 1.13
CA ALA A 161 -10.62 -16.31 1.84
C ALA A 161 -10.74 -16.56 3.36
N VAL A 162 -10.44 -15.55 4.17
CA VAL A 162 -10.50 -15.63 5.65
C VAL A 162 -11.89 -16.06 6.14
N VAL A 163 -12.96 -15.57 5.50
CA VAL A 163 -14.33 -15.94 5.85
C VAL A 163 -14.62 -17.45 5.72
N LYS A 164 -13.81 -18.22 4.96
CA LYS A 164 -13.95 -19.69 4.90
C LYS A 164 -13.42 -20.38 6.16
N ALA A 165 -12.63 -19.68 6.97
CA ALA A 165 -12.14 -20.18 8.25
C ALA A 165 -13.10 -19.84 9.40
N THR A 166 -14.32 -19.40 9.09
CA THR A 166 -15.34 -19.04 10.08
C THR A 166 -16.68 -19.69 9.76
N GLU A 167 -17.41 -20.07 10.79
CA GLU A 167 -18.78 -20.58 10.70
C GLU A 167 -19.61 -19.98 11.83
N ASN A 168 -20.83 -19.52 11.54
CA ASN A 168 -21.74 -18.92 12.53
C ASN A 168 -21.14 -17.77 13.38
N GLY A 169 -20.17 -17.04 12.83
CA GLY A 169 -19.51 -15.93 13.53
C GLY A 169 -18.41 -16.36 14.51
N GLU A 170 -17.97 -17.62 14.44
CA GLU A 170 -16.85 -18.16 15.21
C GLU A 170 -15.75 -18.68 14.27
N TRP A 171 -14.50 -18.73 14.76
CA TRP A 171 -13.37 -19.31 14.02
C TRP A 171 -13.49 -20.84 14.01
N THR A 172 -13.43 -21.44 12.83
CA THR A 172 -13.44 -22.89 12.63
C THR A 172 -12.08 -23.35 12.12
N LEU A 173 -11.18 -23.67 13.06
CA LEU A 173 -9.86 -24.21 12.79
C LEU A 173 -9.67 -25.55 13.52
N PRO A 174 -8.86 -26.48 12.96
CA PRO A 174 -8.51 -27.69 13.68
C PRO A 174 -7.70 -27.36 14.95
N PRO A 175 -7.69 -28.26 15.97
CA PRO A 175 -6.87 -28.08 17.16
C PRO A 175 -5.41 -27.80 16.82
N ALA A 176 -4.76 -26.89 17.56
CA ALA A 176 -3.36 -26.56 17.34
C ALA A 176 -2.47 -27.80 17.51
N ARG A 177 -1.65 -28.10 16.49
CA ARG A 177 -0.69 -29.23 16.46
C ARG A 177 0.75 -28.76 16.28
N SER A 178 0.98 -27.47 16.34
CA SER A 178 2.26 -26.77 16.21
C SER A 178 2.22 -25.48 17.01
N ASP A 179 3.39 -24.95 17.37
CA ASP A 179 3.54 -23.68 18.08
C ASP A 179 2.99 -22.51 17.22
N GLU A 180 3.11 -22.62 15.90
CA GLU A 180 2.56 -21.66 14.94
C GLU A 180 1.02 -21.66 14.97
N ALA A 181 0.40 -22.85 14.98
CA ALA A 181 -1.06 -23.00 15.08
C ALA A 181 -1.60 -22.47 16.41
N GLU A 182 -0.87 -22.72 17.51
CA GLU A 182 -1.23 -22.19 18.84
C GLU A 182 -1.17 -20.66 18.84
N THR A 183 -0.08 -20.08 18.34
CA THR A 183 0.09 -18.62 18.22
C THR A 183 -1.02 -17.99 17.40
N LEU A 184 -1.37 -18.61 16.26
CA LEU A 184 -2.50 -18.15 15.44
C LEU A 184 -3.81 -18.16 16.23
N GLN A 185 -4.13 -19.26 16.92
CA GLN A 185 -5.38 -19.36 17.70
C GLN A 185 -5.44 -18.35 18.85
N ILE A 186 -4.32 -18.06 19.52
CA ILE A 186 -4.23 -16.99 20.52
C ILE A 186 -4.60 -15.65 19.89
N VAL A 187 -3.99 -15.29 18.76
CA VAL A 187 -4.30 -14.02 18.07
C VAL A 187 -5.76 -13.97 17.63
N LEU A 188 -6.28 -15.05 17.02
CA LEU A 188 -7.66 -15.11 16.55
C LEU A 188 -8.68 -14.98 17.69
N SER A 189 -8.35 -15.43 18.91
CA SER A 189 -9.22 -15.26 20.09
C SER A 189 -9.41 -13.79 20.50
N THR A 190 -8.51 -12.90 20.08
CA THR A 190 -8.60 -11.46 20.32
C THR A 190 -9.31 -10.71 19.19
N MET A 191 -9.60 -11.38 18.08
CA MET A 191 -10.19 -10.81 16.88
C MET A 191 -11.66 -11.21 16.74
N THR A 192 -12.50 -10.28 16.30
CA THR A 192 -13.88 -10.60 15.91
C THR A 192 -13.89 -11.36 14.57
N PRO A 193 -14.43 -12.59 14.51
CA PRO A 193 -14.45 -13.37 13.27
C PRO A 193 -15.24 -12.66 12.16
N PRO A 194 -14.75 -12.65 10.90
CA PRO A 194 -15.49 -12.11 9.78
C PRO A 194 -16.76 -12.95 9.54
N ASP A 195 -17.92 -12.29 9.55
CA ASP A 195 -19.21 -12.95 9.36
C ASP A 195 -19.70 -12.76 7.92
N GLN A 196 -20.09 -13.87 7.28
CA GLN A 196 -20.59 -13.90 5.90
C GLN A 196 -21.92 -13.16 5.73
N SER A 197 -22.70 -13.00 6.81
CA SER A 197 -23.97 -12.28 6.85
C SER A 197 -23.83 -10.77 7.10
N LYS A 198 -22.72 -10.31 7.69
CA LYS A 198 -22.55 -8.91 8.13
C LYS A 198 -22.04 -7.96 7.05
N GLY A 199 -22.74 -7.81 5.94
CA GLY A 199 -22.48 -6.72 4.97
C GLY A 199 -21.19 -6.80 4.14
N VAL A 200 -20.91 -5.72 3.40
CA VAL A 200 -19.85 -5.61 2.39
C VAL A 200 -18.45 -5.66 3.02
N ASP A 201 -17.48 -6.20 2.30
CA ASP A 201 -16.10 -6.27 2.76
C ASP A 201 -15.53 -4.88 3.07
N THR A 202 -14.78 -4.79 4.17
CA THR A 202 -14.19 -3.54 4.64
C THR A 202 -12.68 -3.62 4.50
N PHE A 203 -12.13 -2.72 3.71
CA PHE A 203 -10.70 -2.51 3.58
C PHE A 203 -10.29 -1.38 4.52
N LEU A 204 -9.15 -1.53 5.18
CA LEU A 204 -8.52 -0.51 6.00
C LEU A 204 -7.11 -0.25 5.50
N TRP A 205 -6.67 1.00 5.64
CA TRP A 205 -5.35 1.47 5.26
C TRP A 205 -4.63 2.05 6.46
N ARG A 206 -3.33 1.74 6.59
CA ARG A 206 -2.49 2.26 7.66
C ARG A 206 -2.39 3.77 7.59
N ASN A 207 -2.59 4.40 8.74
CA ASN A 207 -2.64 5.84 8.93
C ASN A 207 -1.87 6.21 10.20
N GLY A 208 -0.54 6.14 10.11
CA GLY A 208 0.36 6.29 11.26
C GLY A 208 0.80 4.96 11.87
N GLU A 209 1.38 5.00 13.07
CA GLU A 209 1.80 3.81 13.80
C GLU A 209 0.59 3.08 14.39
N GLY A 210 0.40 1.82 13.98
CA GLY A 210 -0.65 0.92 14.52
C GLY A 210 -2.10 1.27 14.20
N HIS A 211 -2.37 2.42 13.58
CA HIS A 211 -3.73 2.88 13.30
C HIS A 211 -4.16 2.57 11.87
N TYR A 212 -5.31 1.91 11.69
CA TYR A 212 -5.88 1.57 10.39
C TYR A 212 -7.27 2.21 10.23
N VAL A 213 -7.55 2.82 9.07
CA VAL A 213 -8.81 3.53 8.79
C VAL A 213 -9.38 3.14 7.42
N PRO A 214 -10.71 3.21 7.20
CA PRO A 214 -11.35 2.82 5.93
C PRO A 214 -11.17 3.86 4.81
N LYS A 215 -10.01 4.53 4.76
CA LYS A 215 -9.73 5.60 3.81
C LYS A 215 -8.23 5.72 3.55
N PHE A 216 -7.87 5.87 2.27
CA PHE A 216 -6.51 6.20 1.88
C PHE A 216 -6.19 7.68 2.11
N SER A 217 -5.09 7.96 2.82
CA SER A 217 -4.56 9.30 3.00
C SER A 217 -3.20 9.43 2.31
N ILE A 218 -3.14 10.20 1.23
CA ILE A 218 -1.88 10.49 0.50
C ILE A 218 -0.83 11.08 1.44
N LYS A 219 -1.23 12.03 2.29
CA LYS A 219 -0.32 12.75 3.19
C LYS A 219 0.29 11.80 4.22
N GLU A 220 -0.54 11.01 4.88
CA GLU A 220 -0.11 10.14 5.97
C GLU A 220 0.68 8.94 5.41
N THR A 221 0.27 8.41 4.26
CA THR A 221 1.04 7.37 3.54
C THR A 221 2.41 7.89 3.11
N TRP A 222 2.50 9.12 2.58
CA TRP A 222 3.78 9.74 2.25
C TRP A 222 4.67 9.90 3.49
N HIS A 223 4.10 10.35 4.62
CA HIS A 223 4.87 10.48 5.86
C HIS A 223 5.42 9.15 6.37
N SER A 224 4.70 8.04 6.16
CA SER A 224 5.12 6.70 6.58
C SER A 224 6.18 6.04 5.69
N ILE A 225 6.28 6.40 4.39
CA ILE A 225 7.21 5.74 3.45
C ILE A 225 8.42 6.58 3.06
N ARG A 226 8.45 7.87 3.40
CA ARG A 226 9.55 8.79 3.07
C ARG A 226 10.74 8.57 4.00
N ASP A 227 11.91 9.02 3.55
CA ASP A 227 13.06 9.20 4.41
C ASP A 227 12.84 10.39 5.36
N ILE A 228 12.93 10.14 6.68
CA ILE A 228 12.77 11.17 7.72
C ILE A 228 14.14 11.80 7.99
N ALA A 229 14.26 13.11 7.84
CA ALA A 229 15.46 13.85 8.23
C ALA A 229 15.34 14.37 9.67
N PRO A 230 16.47 14.73 10.33
CA PRO A 230 16.45 15.28 11.67
C PRO A 230 15.57 16.53 11.78
N THR A 231 14.83 16.64 12.88
CA THR A 231 14.05 17.85 13.16
C THR A 231 14.99 18.99 13.56
N VAL A 232 14.70 20.20 13.08
CA VAL A 232 15.52 21.38 13.32
C VAL A 232 14.68 22.49 13.94
N GLN A 233 15.28 23.19 14.90
CA GLN A 233 14.69 24.38 15.51
C GLN A 233 14.89 25.55 14.55
N TRP A 234 13.80 26.22 14.17
CA TRP A 234 13.86 27.45 13.41
C TRP A 234 13.95 28.61 14.38
N ASP A 235 15.03 29.37 14.31
CA ASP A 235 15.10 30.66 14.99
C ASP A 235 14.42 31.72 14.13
N SER A 236 13.53 32.51 14.72
CA SER A 236 12.96 33.65 14.02
C SER A 236 14.03 34.73 13.88
N MET A 237 14.39 35.05 12.64
CA MET A 237 15.10 36.30 12.36
C MET A 237 14.10 37.45 12.55
N VAL A 238 14.02 37.94 13.78
CA VAL A 238 13.41 39.24 14.12
C VAL A 238 14.49 40.31 13.97
#